data_AF-A0A314LET1-F1
#
_entry.id   AF-A0A314LET1-F1
#
_cell.length_a   1.000
_cell.length_b   1.000
_cell.length_c   1.000
_cell.angle_alpha   90.00
_cell.angle_beta   90.00
_cell.angle_gamma   90.00
#
_symmetry.space_group_name_H-M   'P 1'
#
loop_
_entity.id
_entity.type
_entity.pdbx_description
1 polymer ?
#
loop_
_entity_poly.entity_id
_entity_poly.type
_entity_poly.pdbx_seq_one_letter_code
_entity_poly.pdbx_strand_id
1 'polypeptide(L)'
;NAYLVEEASSFCAHYFKSHVSTRHRKVPRNSDHCGVGANDHPGMLSIFKHVGRSFGRKKFRRLDDKEYHAARTYILLNCDEVKPYLTIYEDTLREAQPYIQDSEIDNKLETEFASLFEKYASNNRFTNTPGTPSTPGAADVSIGSTRGSCTSGRAIISVGW
;
A
#
# COMPACT_ATOMS: atom_id res chain seq x y z
N ASN A 1 -27.68 29.92 25.17
CA ASN A 1 -28.23 30.21 23.83
C ASN A 1 -27.79 29.23 22.74
N ALA A 2 -26.53 28.78 22.67
CA ALA A 2 -26.07 27.87 21.61
C ALA A 2 -26.81 26.50 21.57
N TYR A 3 -27.10 25.91 22.73
CA TYR A 3 -27.77 24.60 22.84
C TYR A 3 -29.21 24.60 22.29
N LEU A 4 -30.03 25.58 22.71
CA LEU A 4 -31.41 25.71 22.23
C LEU A 4 -31.50 25.91 20.71
N VAL A 5 -30.54 26.65 20.14
CA VAL A 5 -30.45 26.90 18.69
C VAL A 5 -30.03 25.64 17.94
N GLU A 6 -29.11 24.86 18.50
CA GLU A 6 -28.69 23.58 17.94
C GLU A 6 -29.82 22.56 17.94
N GLU A 7 -30.55 22.45 19.05
CA GLU A 7 -31.65 21.51 19.22
C GLU A 7 -32.84 21.85 18.32
N ALA A 8 -33.22 23.13 18.23
CA ALA A 8 -34.24 23.59 17.28
C ALA A 8 -33.83 23.33 15.82
N SER A 9 -32.55 23.55 15.48
CA SER A 9 -32.03 23.26 14.13
C SER A 9 -32.02 21.76 13.81
N SER A 10 -31.76 20.90 14.80
CA SER A 10 -31.82 19.45 14.67
C SER A 10 -33.26 18.96 14.47
N PHE A 11 -34.19 19.47 15.27
CA PHE A 11 -35.62 19.17 15.13
C PHE A 11 -36.15 19.59 13.74
N CYS A 12 -35.87 20.82 13.31
CA CYS A 12 -36.27 21.31 11.99
C CYS A 12 -35.65 20.50 10.83
N ALA A 13 -34.48 19.88 11.02
CA ALA A 13 -33.83 19.09 9.98
C ALA A 13 -34.68 17.90 9.50
N HIS A 14 -35.56 17.36 10.36
CA HIS A 14 -36.40 16.21 10.08
C HIS A 14 -37.58 16.52 9.15
N TYR A 15 -38.00 17.78 9.07
CA TYR A 15 -39.08 18.22 8.18
C TYR A 15 -38.61 18.46 6.74
N PHE A 16 -37.30 18.53 6.51
CA PHE A 16 -36.75 18.69 5.17
C PHE A 16 -36.54 17.35 4.46
N LYS A 17 -36.84 17.32 3.15
CA LYS A 17 -36.63 16.15 2.30
C LYS A 17 -35.15 15.72 2.25
N SER A 18 -34.90 14.46 1.88
CA SER A 18 -33.57 13.81 1.87
C SER A 18 -32.48 14.54 1.06
N HIS A 19 -32.86 15.32 0.06
CA HIS A 19 -31.94 16.08 -0.79
C HIS A 19 -31.61 17.48 -0.27
N VAL A 20 -32.31 17.97 0.77
CA VAL A 20 -32.01 19.27 1.37
C VAL A 20 -30.79 19.13 2.29
N SER A 21 -29.75 19.91 2.03
CA SER A 21 -28.52 19.89 2.83
C SER A 21 -28.69 20.73 4.10
N THR A 22 -28.80 20.08 5.25
CA THR A 22 -28.83 20.72 6.57
C THR A 22 -27.47 20.57 7.27
N ARG A 23 -27.17 21.40 8.27
CA ARG A 23 -25.93 21.30 9.08
C ARG A 23 -25.73 19.89 9.63
N HIS A 24 -26.81 19.25 10.11
CA HIS A 24 -26.80 17.89 10.67
C HIS A 24 -26.59 16.78 9.64
N ARG A 25 -26.95 17.00 8.36
CA ARG A 25 -26.72 16.03 7.27
C ARG A 25 -25.35 16.18 6.60
N LYS A 26 -24.64 17.29 6.85
CA LYS A 26 -23.29 17.47 6.31
C LYS A 26 -22.32 16.61 7.10
N VAL A 27 -21.57 15.79 6.37
CA VAL A 27 -20.40 15.09 6.90
C VAL A 27 -19.49 16.13 7.59
N PRO A 28 -19.10 15.93 8.86
CA PRO A 28 -18.24 16.87 9.56
C PRO A 28 -16.98 17.16 8.74
N ARG A 29 -16.50 18.41 8.77
CA ARG A 29 -15.22 18.76 8.11
C ARG A 29 -14.02 17.96 8.65
N ASN A 30 -14.19 17.37 9.84
CA ASN A 30 -13.25 16.47 10.50
C ASN A 30 -13.64 14.98 10.35
N SER A 31 -14.52 14.60 9.43
CA SER A 31 -14.66 13.17 9.15
C SER A 31 -13.36 12.69 8.50
N ASP A 32 -12.77 11.68 9.10
CA ASP A 32 -11.74 10.82 8.52
C ASP A 32 -12.25 10.03 7.31
N HIS A 33 -13.57 9.96 7.12
CA HIS A 33 -14.21 9.44 5.91
C HIS A 33 -13.77 10.24 4.68
N CYS A 34 -12.66 9.80 4.09
CA CYS A 34 -12.29 10.14 2.74
C CYS A 34 -13.41 9.57 1.86
N GLY A 35 -14.32 10.41 1.37
CA GLY A 35 -15.40 10.00 0.45
C GLY A 35 -14.91 9.48 -0.91
N VAL A 36 -13.61 9.23 -1.04
CA VAL A 36 -13.03 8.40 -2.09
C VAL A 36 -12.99 7.01 -1.48
N GLY A 37 -13.96 6.16 -1.87
CA GLY A 37 -13.95 4.76 -1.49
C GLY A 37 -12.56 4.18 -1.68
N ALA A 38 -12.13 3.34 -0.74
CA ALA A 38 -10.95 2.51 -0.91
C ALA A 38 -11.02 1.93 -2.32
N ASN A 39 -10.23 2.49 -3.24
CA ASN A 39 -10.22 2.03 -4.61
C ASN A 39 -9.42 0.74 -4.54
N ASP A 40 -10.10 -0.34 -4.17
CA ASP A 40 -9.58 -1.70 -4.23
C ASP A 40 -9.35 -2.03 -5.70
N HIS A 41 -8.25 -1.49 -6.23
CA HIS A 41 -7.81 -1.75 -7.57
C HIS A 41 -7.19 -3.14 -7.57
N PRO A 42 -7.54 -4.00 -8.54
CA PRO A 42 -6.91 -5.31 -8.65
C PRO A 42 -5.39 -5.13 -8.79
N GLY A 43 -4.63 -5.71 -7.85
CA GLY A 43 -3.17 -5.59 -7.79
C GLY A 43 -2.62 -4.50 -6.88
N MET A 44 -3.46 -3.81 -6.09
CA MET A 44 -2.96 -2.89 -5.06
C MET A 44 -2.35 -3.64 -3.88
N LEU A 45 -1.12 -3.30 -3.51
CA LEU A 45 -0.42 -3.88 -2.35
C LEU A 45 -1.11 -3.52 -1.04
N SER A 46 -1.07 -4.43 -0.07
CA SER A 46 -1.73 -4.29 1.23
C SER A 46 -1.37 -2.98 1.93
N ILE A 47 -0.09 -2.59 1.89
CA ILE A 47 0.41 -1.34 2.50
C ILE A 47 -0.25 -0.07 1.94
N PHE A 48 -0.82 -0.11 0.74
CA PHE A 48 -1.48 1.03 0.10
C PHE A 48 -3.01 1.02 0.20
N LYS A 49 -3.60 -0.01 0.83
CA LYS A 49 -5.06 -0.08 1.02
C LYS A 49 -5.59 0.98 1.99
N HIS A 50 -4.75 1.43 2.91
CA HIS A 50 -5.12 2.47 3.87
C HIS A 50 -4.96 3.85 3.24
N VAL A 51 -6.08 4.44 2.82
CA VAL A 51 -6.12 5.79 2.28
C VAL A 51 -5.98 6.80 3.42
N GLY A 52 -4.76 7.30 3.64
CA GLY A 52 -4.51 8.41 4.55
C GLY A 52 -4.87 9.76 3.92
N ARG A 53 -5.36 10.71 4.73
CA ARG A 53 -5.53 12.10 4.31
C ARG A 53 -4.23 12.86 4.53
N SER A 54 -3.48 13.13 3.47
CA SER A 54 -2.32 14.03 3.56
C SER A 54 -2.79 15.44 3.94
N PHE A 55 -2.30 16.00 5.04
CA PHE A 55 -2.57 17.38 5.42
C PHE A 55 -1.65 18.34 4.65
N GLY A 56 -2.20 19.48 4.24
CA GLY A 56 -1.44 20.55 3.58
C GLY A 56 -1.22 20.39 2.08
N ARG A 57 -0.45 21.32 1.51
CA ARG A 57 -0.12 21.35 0.07
C ARG A 57 0.96 20.32 -0.23
N LYS A 58 0.68 19.39 -1.15
CA LYS A 58 1.66 18.41 -1.63
C LYS A 58 2.86 19.14 -2.24
N LYS A 59 4.07 18.80 -1.80
CA LYS A 59 5.34 19.23 -2.39
C LYS A 59 5.97 18.04 -3.09
N PHE A 60 6.43 18.26 -4.32
CA PHE A 60 7.12 17.24 -5.10
C PHE A 60 8.61 17.51 -5.00
N ARG A 61 9.38 16.52 -4.54
CA ARG A 61 10.83 16.50 -4.61
C ARG A 61 11.30 15.09 -4.93
N ARG A 62 12.55 14.97 -5.41
CA ARG A 62 13.19 13.67 -5.53
C ARG A 62 13.63 13.21 -4.13
N LEU A 63 13.52 11.90 -3.89
CA LEU A 63 14.13 11.27 -2.73
C LEU A 63 15.62 11.15 -2.99
N ASP A 64 16.42 11.41 -1.97
CA ASP A 64 17.85 11.09 -1.99
C ASP A 64 18.04 9.58 -1.90
N ASP A 65 19.21 9.06 -2.26
CA ASP A 65 19.45 7.60 -2.31
C ASP A 65 19.19 6.91 -0.97
N LYS A 66 19.53 7.58 0.14
CA LYS A 66 19.26 7.09 1.50
C LYS A 66 17.76 7.03 1.80
N GLU A 67 17.01 8.05 1.41
CA GLU A 67 15.56 8.11 1.62
C GLU A 67 14.84 7.10 0.72
N TYR A 68 15.32 6.94 -0.51
CA TYR A 68 14.82 5.95 -1.44
C TYR A 68 15.06 4.54 -0.90
N HIS A 69 16.25 4.24 -0.39
CA HIS A 69 16.56 2.96 0.24
C HIS A 69 15.66 2.71 1.45
N ALA A 70 15.56 3.67 2.37
CA ALA A 70 14.70 3.54 3.55
C ALA A 70 13.23 3.32 3.18
N ALA A 71 12.69 4.12 2.25
CA ALA A 71 11.31 3.98 1.81
C ALA A 71 11.05 2.63 1.12
N ARG A 72 12.00 2.16 0.31
CA ARG A 72 11.94 0.85 -0.35
C ARG A 72 11.95 -0.29 0.65
N THR A 73 12.87 -0.28 1.62
CA THR A 73 12.96 -1.30 2.67
C THR A 73 11.69 -1.31 3.51
N TYR A 74 11.20 -0.13 3.92
CA TYR A 74 9.95 -0.02 4.67
C TYR A 74 8.78 -0.67 3.95
N ILE A 75 8.60 -0.40 2.66
CA ILE A 75 7.54 -1.03 1.86
C ILE A 75 7.69 -2.55 1.88
N LEU A 76 8.87 -3.09 1.62
CA LEU A 76 9.08 -4.53 1.53
C LEU A 76 8.83 -5.25 2.85
N LEU A 77 9.29 -4.69 3.97
CA LEU A 77 9.13 -5.31 5.29
C LEU A 77 7.68 -5.25 5.82
N ASN A 78 6.92 -4.23 5.43
CA ASN A 78 5.55 -4.02 5.90
C ASN A 78 4.47 -4.51 4.92
N CYS A 79 4.86 -5.04 3.76
CA CYS A 79 3.94 -5.53 2.75
C CYS A 79 3.58 -7.00 3.02
N ASP A 80 2.28 -7.28 3.24
CA ASP A 80 1.81 -8.63 3.55
C ASP A 80 2.15 -9.63 2.44
N GLU A 81 2.09 -9.19 1.19
CA GLU A 81 2.41 -9.99 0.01
C GLU A 81 3.89 -10.40 -0.04
N VAL A 82 4.77 -9.68 0.66
CA VAL A 82 6.21 -9.94 0.71
C VAL A 82 6.61 -10.83 1.89
N LYS A 83 5.77 -10.94 2.93
CA LYS A 83 6.06 -11.73 4.15
C LYS A 83 6.52 -13.16 3.88
N PRO A 84 5.91 -13.95 2.97
CA PRO A 84 6.38 -15.30 2.69
C PRO A 84 7.84 -15.36 2.21
N TYR A 85 8.28 -14.34 1.46
CA TYR A 85 9.65 -14.25 0.97
C TYR A 85 10.64 -13.83 2.07
N LEU A 86 10.19 -13.10 3.08
CA LEU A 86 11.00 -12.79 4.26
C LEU A 86 11.31 -14.07 5.04
N THR A 87 10.31 -14.91 5.29
CA THR A 87 10.49 -16.19 5.98
C THR A 87 11.44 -17.12 5.21
N ILE A 88 11.26 -17.27 3.89
CA ILE A 88 12.18 -18.07 3.07
C ILE A 88 13.61 -17.54 3.19
N TYR A 89 13.79 -16.22 3.17
CA TYR A 89 15.12 -15.63 3.29
C TYR A 89 15.75 -15.88 4.66
N GLU A 90 14.99 -15.71 5.74
CA GLU A 90 15.43 -16.03 7.10
C GLU A 90 15.84 -17.50 7.22
N ASP A 91 15.02 -18.42 6.73
CA ASP A 91 15.32 -19.85 6.73
C ASP A 91 16.64 -20.14 5.99
N THR A 92 16.84 -19.54 4.81
CA THR A 92 18.11 -19.70 4.06
C THR A 92 19.32 -19.15 4.80
N LEU A 93 19.15 -18.07 5.58
CA LEU A 93 20.22 -17.52 6.41
C LEU A 93 20.56 -18.44 7.58
N ARG A 94 19.54 -19.02 8.24
CA ARG A 94 19.73 -19.98 9.34
C ARG A 94 20.36 -21.29 8.85
N GLU A 95 20.01 -21.75 7.65
CA GLU A 95 20.65 -22.90 7.01
C GLU A 95 22.12 -22.64 6.68
N ALA A 96 22.43 -21.46 6.12
CA ALA A 96 23.80 -21.09 5.77
C ALA A 96 24.68 -20.80 7.01
N GLN A 97 24.08 -20.24 8.06
CA GLN A 97 24.75 -19.85 9.29
C GLN A 97 23.91 -20.27 10.52
N PRO A 98 24.07 -21.51 11.03
CA PRO A 98 23.22 -22.05 12.10
C PRO A 98 23.23 -21.29 13.43
N TYR A 99 24.27 -20.48 13.67
CA TYR A 99 24.46 -19.73 14.91
C TYR A 99 24.22 -18.21 14.75
N ILE A 100 23.65 -17.80 13.62
CA ILE A 100 23.31 -16.40 13.39
C ILE A 100 22.29 -15.92 14.44
N GLN A 101 22.54 -14.73 15.00
CA GLN A 101 21.62 -14.13 15.96
C GLN A 101 20.47 -13.45 15.24
N ASP A 102 19.30 -13.42 15.87
CA ASP A 102 18.10 -12.77 15.30
C ASP A 102 18.36 -11.31 14.95
N SER A 103 19.12 -10.58 15.79
CA SER A 103 19.52 -9.19 15.52
C SER A 103 20.37 -9.04 14.25
N GLU A 104 21.12 -10.07 13.88
CA GLU A 104 21.96 -10.08 12.68
C GLU A 104 21.15 -10.46 11.44
N ILE A 105 20.13 -11.32 11.60
CA ILE A 105 19.10 -11.56 10.57
C ILE A 105 18.35 -10.26 10.28
N ASP A 106 17.89 -9.54 11.32
CA ASP A 106 17.18 -8.26 11.18
C ASP A 106 18.04 -7.23 10.43
N ASN A 107 19.33 -7.13 10.77
CA ASN A 107 20.25 -6.24 10.07
C ASN A 107 20.37 -6.58 8.58
N LYS A 108 20.51 -7.88 8.25
CA LYS A 108 20.55 -8.35 6.86
C LYS A 108 19.23 -8.13 6.13
N LEU A 109 18.10 -8.22 6.83
CA LEU A 109 16.78 -7.90 6.27
C LEU A 109 16.66 -6.42 5.93
N GLU A 110 17.15 -5.52 6.77
CA GLU A 110 17.09 -4.09 6.48
C GLU A 110 18.05 -3.66 5.37
N THR A 111 19.22 -4.30 5.27
CA THR A 111 20.32 -3.87 4.38
C THR A 111 20.35 -4.60 3.03
N GLU A 112 20.18 -5.92 3.01
CA GLU A 112 20.45 -6.76 1.85
C GLU A 112 19.18 -7.30 1.16
N PHE A 113 18.11 -7.52 1.94
CA PHE A 113 16.89 -8.16 1.43
C PHE A 113 16.30 -7.43 0.23
N ALA A 114 16.27 -6.09 0.26
CA ALA A 114 15.68 -5.31 -0.81
C ALA A 114 16.33 -5.61 -2.18
N SER A 115 17.67 -5.67 -2.21
CA SER A 115 18.46 -5.96 -3.40
C SER A 115 18.30 -7.42 -3.86
N LEU A 116 18.29 -8.35 -2.90
CA LEU A 116 18.10 -9.77 -3.19
C LEU A 116 16.70 -10.05 -3.76
N PHE A 117 15.67 -9.43 -3.19
CA PHE A 117 14.29 -9.55 -3.65
C PHE A 117 14.13 -9.04 -5.09
N GLU A 118 14.77 -7.93 -5.45
CA GLU A 118 14.76 -7.42 -6.83
C GLU A 118 15.47 -8.35 -7.81
N LYS A 119 16.60 -8.94 -7.40
CA LYS A 119 17.29 -9.97 -8.19
C LYS A 119 16.41 -11.20 -8.37
N TYR A 120 15.73 -11.65 -7.31
CA TYR A 120 14.79 -12.77 -7.35
C TYR A 120 13.63 -12.50 -8.31
N ALA A 121 12.98 -11.34 -8.17
CA ALA A 121 11.87 -10.92 -9.03
C ALA A 121 12.31 -10.79 -10.49
N SER A 122 13.53 -10.28 -10.74
CA SER A 122 14.09 -10.17 -12.10
C SER A 122 14.36 -11.55 -12.71
N ASN A 123 14.96 -12.47 -11.95
CA ASN A 123 15.23 -13.83 -12.40
C ASN A 123 13.95 -14.61 -12.70
N ASN A 124 12.92 -14.51 -11.85
CA ASN A 124 11.61 -15.12 -12.10
C ASN A 124 10.82 -14.46 -13.25
N ARG A 125 11.21 -13.27 -13.68
CA ARG A 125 10.61 -12.60 -14.83
C ARG A 125 11.06 -13.22 -16.16
N PHE A 126 12.24 -13.85 -16.19
CA PHE A 126 12.80 -14.49 -17.40
C PHE A 126 12.34 -15.94 -17.60
N THR A 127 11.78 -16.60 -16.57
CA THR A 127 11.27 -17.98 -16.68
C THR A 127 9.82 -18.06 -17.18
N ASN A 128 9.13 -16.92 -17.26
CA ASN A 128 7.78 -16.81 -17.81
C ASN A 128 7.80 -16.30 -19.27
N THR A 129 8.50 -17.01 -20.14
CA THR A 129 8.33 -16.91 -21.60
C THR A 129 7.34 -17.99 -22.06
N PRO A 130 6.31 -17.66 -22.88
CA PRO A 130 5.29 -18.62 -23.29
C PRO A 130 5.89 -19.60 -24.31
N GLY A 131 6.19 -20.81 -23.85
CA GLY A 131 6.76 -21.88 -24.66
C GLY A 131 6.60 -23.26 -24.01
N THR A 132 5.35 -23.74 -23.96
CA THR A 132 4.92 -25.17 -23.79
C THR A 132 5.08 -25.85 -22.42
N PRO A 133 4.24 -26.88 -22.11
CA PRO A 133 3.53 -26.97 -20.85
C PRO A 133 3.90 -28.19 -20.00
N SER A 134 3.84 -28.02 -18.69
CA SER A 134 3.58 -29.11 -17.76
C SER A 134 2.94 -28.56 -16.49
N THR A 135 1.60 -28.55 -16.47
CA THR A 135 0.77 -28.54 -15.26
C THR A 135 0.75 -29.96 -14.68
N PRO A 136 0.49 -30.20 -13.37
CA PRO A 136 -0.82 -29.89 -12.80
C PRO A 136 -0.77 -29.30 -11.38
N GLY A 137 -1.58 -28.25 -11.15
CA GLY A 137 -2.09 -27.92 -9.81
C GLY A 137 -1.62 -26.59 -9.23
N ALA A 138 -2.18 -25.47 -9.72
CA ALA A 138 -2.64 -24.37 -8.88
C ALA A 138 -3.33 -23.32 -9.77
N ALA A 139 -4.34 -22.67 -9.18
CA ALA A 139 -5.31 -21.78 -9.81
C ALA A 139 -4.70 -20.70 -10.72
N ASP A 140 -5.34 -20.56 -11.88
CA ASP A 140 -5.16 -19.50 -12.88
C ASP A 140 -5.48 -18.12 -12.27
N VAL A 141 -4.47 -17.25 -12.20
CA VAL A 141 -4.65 -15.80 -12.07
C VAL A 141 -4.11 -15.17 -13.34
N SER A 142 -4.98 -15.09 -14.34
CA SER A 142 -4.73 -14.35 -15.58
C SER A 142 -4.76 -12.84 -15.32
N ILE A 143 -3.60 -12.19 -15.36
CA ILE A 143 -3.51 -10.72 -15.49
C ILE A 143 -3.66 -10.37 -16.97
N GLY A 144 -4.89 -10.08 -17.37
CA GLY A 144 -5.20 -9.51 -18.68
C GLY A 144 -4.61 -8.11 -18.80
N SER A 145 -3.64 -7.95 -19.71
CA SER A 145 -3.11 -6.66 -20.14
C SER A 145 -4.11 -5.97 -21.07
N THR A 146 -4.89 -5.02 -20.55
CA THR A 146 -5.56 -4.02 -21.41
C THR A 146 -4.64 -2.83 -21.59
N ARG A 147 -4.13 -2.71 -22.81
CA ARG A 147 -3.36 -1.57 -23.32
C ARG A 147 -4.04 -0.24 -22.98
N GLY A 148 -3.35 0.58 -22.19
CA GLY A 148 -3.70 1.97 -21.91
C GLY A 148 -2.43 2.80 -21.77
N SER A 149 -2.07 3.47 -22.86
CA SER A 149 -1.12 4.59 -23.03
C SER A 149 -0.11 4.91 -21.90
N CYS A 150 1.16 4.76 -22.27
CA CYS A 150 2.36 5.44 -21.78
C CYS A 150 2.14 6.61 -20.80
N THR A 151 2.61 6.48 -19.56
CA THR A 151 3.62 7.39 -19.00
C THR A 151 4.40 6.66 -17.90
N SER A 152 5.71 6.89 -17.92
CA SER A 152 6.73 6.35 -17.03
C SER A 152 6.27 6.11 -15.58
N GLY A 153 6.47 4.88 -15.11
CA GLY A 153 6.20 4.46 -13.74
C GLY A 153 6.93 5.34 -12.73
N ARG A 154 6.16 6.18 -12.03
CA ARG A 154 6.60 6.88 -10.84
C ARG A 154 5.81 6.34 -9.67
N ALA A 155 6.44 5.48 -8.87
CA ALA A 155 5.96 5.18 -7.54
C ALA A 155 6.07 6.48 -6.71
N ILE A 156 4.92 7.06 -6.34
CA ILE A 156 4.82 8.27 -5.52
C ILE A 156 4.59 7.80 -4.09
N ILE A 157 5.65 7.77 -3.28
CA ILE A 157 5.51 7.59 -1.83
C ILE A 157 5.42 9.00 -1.25
N SER A 158 4.22 9.40 -0.84
CA SER A 158 4.02 10.64 -0.09
C SER A 158 4.34 10.35 1.37
N VAL A 159 5.58 10.61 1.80
CA VAL A 159 5.94 10.64 3.22
C VAL A 159 5.49 11.98 3.81
N GLY A 160 4.45 11.95 4.64
CA GLY A 160 4.05 13.05 5.50
C GLY A 160 4.71 12.88 6.86
N TRP A 161 5.41 13.91 7.33
CA TRP A 161 5.87 14.03 8.72
C TRP A 161 4.74 14.56 9.59
#